data_AF-A0A257MDZ3-F1
#
_entry.id   AF-A0A257MDZ3-F1
#
_cell.length_a   1.000
_cell.length_b   1.000
_cell.length_c   1.000
_cell.angle_alpha   90.00
_cell.angle_beta   90.00
_cell.angle_gamma   90.00
#
_symmetry.space_group_name_H-M   'P 1'
#
loop_
_entity.id
_entity.type
_entity.pdbx_description
1 polymer ?
#
loop_
_entity_poly.entity_id
_entity_poly.type
_entity_poly.pdbx_seq_one_letter_code
_entity_poly.pdbx_strand_id
1 'polypeptide(L)'
;LAIETVPAAFYCYQNFDAEEGLITAAGGGGDTDSIASIAGSLFGASQGVSWIPRRWLEPLEGKDRIEDAARGLWQLSASFCR
;
A
#
# COMPACT_ATOMS: atom_id res chain seq x y z
N LEU A 1 -15.86 -8.16 -10.67
CA LEU A 1 -15.04 -8.01 -9.45
C LEU A 1 -13.68 -7.38 -9.75
N ALA A 2 -12.78 -7.98 -10.54
CA ALA A 2 -11.47 -7.37 -10.84
C ALA A 2 -11.49 -5.98 -11.55
N ILE A 3 -12.51 -5.69 -12.37
CA ILE A 3 -12.59 -4.42 -13.13
C ILE A 3 -12.77 -3.20 -12.22
N GLU A 4 -13.39 -3.37 -11.05
CA GLU A 4 -13.70 -2.28 -10.11
C GLU A 4 -12.57 -2.06 -9.10
N THR A 5 -11.72 -3.06 -8.86
CA THR A 5 -10.65 -3.04 -7.86
C THR A 5 -9.65 -1.90 -8.10
N VAL A 6 -9.12 -1.79 -9.33
CA VAL A 6 -8.12 -0.75 -9.67
C VAL A 6 -8.74 0.66 -9.62
N PRO A 7 -9.88 0.95 -10.28
CA PRO A 7 -10.54 2.25 -10.15
C PRO A 7 -10.88 2.64 -8.70
N ALA A 8 -11.36 1.70 -7.88
CA ALA A 8 -11.67 1.96 -6.47
C ALA A 8 -10.42 2.29 -5.65
N ALA A 9 -9.31 1.59 -5.88
CA ALA A 9 -8.04 1.89 -5.22
C ALA A 9 -7.51 3.28 -5.61
N PHE A 10 -7.59 3.65 -6.89
CA PHE A 10 -7.23 4.99 -7.37
C PHE A 10 -8.17 6.07 -6.84
N TYR A 11 -9.46 5.77 -6.69
CA TYR A 11 -10.41 6.68 -6.06
C TYR A 11 -10.00 6.97 -4.61
N CYS A 12 -9.69 5.94 -3.82
CA CYS A 12 -9.23 6.10 -2.45
C CYS A 12 -7.92 6.89 -2.38
N TYR A 13 -6.97 6.59 -3.28
CA TYR A 13 -5.68 7.27 -3.35
C TYR A 13 -5.79 8.77 -3.67
N GLN A 14 -6.69 9.15 -4.59
CA GLN A 14 -6.78 10.53 -5.08
C GLN A 14 -7.68 11.45 -4.26
N ASN A 15 -8.59 10.90 -3.45
CA ASN A 15 -9.64 11.70 -2.79
C ASN A 15 -9.47 11.82 -1.27
N PHE A 16 -8.50 11.14 -0.67
CA PHE A 16 -8.30 11.11 0.78
C PHE A 16 -6.82 11.19 1.17
N ASP A 17 -6.56 11.62 2.40
CA ASP A 17 -5.23 11.48 3.02
C ASP A 17 -4.91 10.01 3.27
N ALA A 18 -3.62 9.65 3.37
CA ALA A 18 -3.17 8.26 3.32
C ALA A 18 -3.85 7.31 4.32
N GLU A 19 -3.99 7.75 5.58
CA GLU A 19 -4.62 6.95 6.63
C GLU A 19 -6.13 6.76 6.36
N GLU A 20 -6.83 7.85 6.04
CA GLU A 20 -8.27 7.83 5.74
C GLU A 20 -8.58 7.05 4.46
N GLY A 21 -7.76 7.24 3.42
CA GLY A 21 -7.88 6.55 2.14
C GLY A 21 -7.67 5.05 2.27
N LEU A 22 -6.70 4.60 3.09
CA LEU A 22 -6.52 3.17 3.32
C LEU A 22 -7.66 2.56 4.14
N ILE A 23 -8.16 3.27 5.16
CA ILE A 23 -9.34 2.83 5.93
C ILE A 23 -10.57 2.74 5.00
N THR A 24 -10.76 3.73 4.14
CA THR A 24 -11.86 3.77 3.16
C THR A 24 -11.75 2.60 2.18
N ALA A 25 -10.56 2.31 1.67
CA ALA A 25 -10.30 1.19 0.78
C ALA A 25 -10.62 -0.16 1.43
N ALA A 26 -10.23 -0.36 2.69
CA ALA A 26 -10.49 -1.59 3.44
C ALA A 26 -11.96 -1.74 3.87
N GLY A 27 -12.68 -0.62 4.05
CA GLY A 27 -14.08 -0.59 4.50
C GLY A 27 -15.12 -0.42 3.38
N GLY A 28 -14.72 -0.13 2.15
CA GLY A 28 -15.59 0.30 1.05
C GLY A 28 -16.47 -0.78 0.42
N GLY A 29 -16.34 -2.04 0.85
CA GLY A 29 -17.06 -3.20 0.28
C GLY A 29 -16.45 -3.74 -1.01
N GLY A 30 -17.01 -4.86 -1.50
CA GLY A 30 -16.46 -5.56 -2.67
C GLY A 30 -15.20 -6.38 -2.32
N ASP A 31 -14.19 -6.27 -3.17
CA ASP A 31 -12.88 -6.95 -3.09
C ASP A 31 -11.89 -6.11 -2.27
N THR A 32 -12.23 -5.86 -1.00
CA THR A 32 -11.60 -4.83 -0.18
C THR A 32 -10.13 -5.11 0.15
N ASP A 33 -9.72 -6.36 0.28
CA ASP A 33 -8.32 -6.73 0.50
C ASP A 33 -7.46 -6.38 -0.72
N SER A 34 -7.95 -6.66 -1.93
CA SER A 34 -7.28 -6.27 -3.16
C SER A 34 -7.26 -4.75 -3.36
N ILE A 35 -8.38 -4.06 -3.08
CA ILE A 35 -8.47 -2.59 -3.17
C ILE A 35 -7.49 -1.93 -2.19
N ALA A 36 -7.49 -2.35 -0.92
CA ALA A 36 -6.62 -1.82 0.11
C ALA A 36 -5.13 -2.12 -0.17
N SER A 37 -4.82 -3.31 -0.69
CA SER A 37 -3.44 -3.67 -1.09
C SER A 37 -2.89 -2.74 -2.17
N ILE A 38 -3.69 -2.46 -3.20
CA ILE A 38 -3.29 -1.53 -4.28
C ILE A 38 -3.22 -0.09 -3.75
N ALA A 39 -4.23 0.38 -3.02
CA ALA A 39 -4.25 1.74 -2.47
C ALA A 39 -3.09 2.00 -1.51
N GLY A 40 -2.80 1.05 -0.61
CA GLY A 40 -1.66 1.11 0.31
C GLY A 40 -0.33 1.14 -0.42
N SER A 41 -0.19 0.41 -1.53
CA SER A 41 0.99 0.48 -2.39
C SER A 41 1.17 1.86 -3.04
N LEU A 42 0.07 2.49 -3.51
CA LEU A 42 0.10 3.84 -4.09
C LEU A 42 0.49 4.90 -3.06
N PHE A 43 -0.10 4.88 -1.87
CA PHE A 43 0.28 5.78 -0.78
C PHE A 43 1.72 5.55 -0.31
N GLY A 44 2.14 4.29 -0.14
CA GLY A 44 3.51 3.93 0.24
C GLY A 44 4.55 4.40 -0.79
N ALA A 45 4.28 4.25 -2.08
CA ALA A 45 5.18 4.69 -3.14
C ALA A 45 5.29 6.21 -3.25
N SER A 46 4.20 6.95 -3.00
CA SER A 46 4.15 8.41 -3.12
C SER A 46 4.67 9.16 -1.89
N GLN A 47 4.37 8.67 -0.69
CA GLN A 47 4.65 9.36 0.58
C GLN A 47 5.75 8.68 1.42
N GLY A 48 6.29 7.55 0.93
CA GLY A 48 7.21 6.71 1.69
C GLY A 48 6.54 6.00 2.85
N VAL A 49 7.33 5.43 3.77
CA VAL A 49 6.81 4.63 4.90
C VAL A 49 6.33 5.46 6.09
N SER A 50 6.66 6.76 6.13
CA SER A 50 6.49 7.60 7.32
C SER A 50 5.02 7.89 7.70
N TRP A 51 4.09 7.78 6.74
CA TRP A 51 2.67 7.98 6.99
C TRP A 51 2.03 6.78 7.69
N ILE A 52 2.64 5.59 7.62
CA ILE A 52 2.03 4.36 8.14
C ILE A 52 2.09 4.39 9.67
N PRO A 53 0.93 4.38 10.36
CA PRO A 53 0.91 4.40 11.80
C PRO A 53 1.62 3.18 12.40
N ARG A 54 2.44 3.40 13.42
CA ARG A 54 3.16 2.32 14.12
C ARG A 54 2.22 1.21 14.62
N ARG A 55 1.02 1.59 15.09
CA ARG A 55 -0.02 0.67 15.55
C ARG A 55 -0.51 -0.33 14.49
N TRP A 56 -0.32 -0.03 13.20
CA TRP A 56 -0.63 -0.95 12.09
C TRP A 56 0.54 -1.86 11.76
N LEU A 57 1.78 -1.39 11.97
CA LEU A 57 2.99 -2.16 11.71
C LEU A 57 3.29 -3.17 12.83
N GLU A 58 2.93 -2.86 14.08
CA GLU A 58 3.18 -3.75 15.23
C GLU A 58 2.53 -5.14 15.09
N PRO A 59 1.26 -5.27 14.67
CA PRO A 59 0.64 -6.58 14.45
C PRO A 59 0.84 -7.13 13.02
N LEU A 60 1.61 -6.47 12.14
CA LEU A 60 1.71 -6.85 10.74
C LEU A 60 2.43 -8.20 10.57
N GLU A 61 1.71 -9.19 10.05
CA GLU A 61 2.26 -10.51 9.78
C GLU A 61 3.41 -10.44 8.76
N GLY A 62 4.55 -11.05 9.10
CA GLY A 62 5.68 -11.14 8.19
C GLY A 62 6.35 -9.80 7.87
N LYS A 63 6.18 -8.78 8.72
CA LYS A 63 6.78 -7.44 8.55
C LYS A 63 8.25 -7.49 8.11
N ASP A 64 9.09 -8.24 8.83
CA ASP A 64 10.53 -8.32 8.54
C ASP A 64 10.78 -8.86 7.13
N ARG A 65 10.04 -9.91 6.72
CA ARG A 65 10.13 -10.49 5.37
C ARG A 65 9.70 -9.50 4.29
N ILE A 66 8.66 -8.70 4.53
CA ILE A 66 8.17 -7.67 3.60
C ILE A 66 9.22 -6.58 3.44
N GLU A 67 9.79 -6.09 4.56
CA GLU A 67 10.81 -5.06 4.53
C GLU A 67 12.10 -5.54 3.86
N ASP A 68 12.52 -6.78 4.11
CA ASP A 68 13.69 -7.39 3.46
C ASP A 68 13.49 -7.51 1.95
N ALA A 69 12.30 -7.94 1.52
CA ALA A 69 11.95 -8.00 0.10
C ALA A 69 11.98 -6.59 -0.54
N ALA A 70 11.41 -5.58 0.13
CA ALA A 70 11.43 -4.20 -0.35
C ALA A 70 12.86 -3.67 -0.49
N ARG A 71 13.72 -3.91 0.51
CA ARG A 71 15.15 -3.55 0.46
C ARG A 71 15.88 -4.26 -0.68
N GLY A 72 15.64 -5.56 -0.87
CA GLY A 72 16.24 -6.35 -1.95
C GLY A 72 15.84 -5.86 -3.34
N LEU A 73 14.54 -5.59 -3.56
CA LEU A 73 14.04 -5.02 -4.82
C LEU A 73 14.63 -3.64 -5.10
N TRP A 74 14.74 -2.78 -4.08
CA TRP A 74 15.37 -1.47 -4.22
C TRP A 74 16.84 -1.60 -4.62
N GLN A 75 17.61 -2.47 -3.95
CA GLN A 75 19.02 -2.72 -4.28
C GLN A 75 19.20 -3.23 -5.72
N LEU A 76 18.36 -4.17 -6.14
CA LEU A 76 18.37 -4.66 -7.52
C LEU A 76 18.09 -3.52 -8.50
N SER A 77 17.04 -2.72 -8.27
CA SER A 77 16.70 -1.59 -9.14
C SER A 77 17.83 -0.55 -9.23
N ALA A 78 18.50 -0.26 -8.10
CA ALA A 78 19.63 0.67 -8.04
C ALA A 78 20.88 0.14 -8.78
N SER A 79 20.97 -1.17 -9.00
CA SER A 79 22.06 -1.77 -9.78
C SER A 79 21.83 -1.69 -11.30
N PHE A 80 20.56 -1.67 -11.75
CA PHE A 80 20.18 -1.53 -13.16
C PHE A 80 20.13 -0.08 -13.65
N CYS A 81 19.84 0.88 -12.76
CA CYS A 81 19.86 2.31 -13.08
C CYS A 81 21.25 2.95 -12.96
N ARG A 82 22.33 2.16 -13.02
CA ARG A 82 23.71 2.64 -13.21
C ARG A 82 24.13 2.56 -14.66
#